data_AF-A0A6C0HED1-F1
#
_entry.id   AF-A0A6C0HED1-F1
#
_cell.length_a   1.000
_cell.length_b   1.000
_cell.length_c   1.000
_cell.angle_alpha   90.00
_cell.angle_beta   90.00
_cell.angle_gamma   90.00
#
_symmetry.space_group_name_H-M   'P 1'
#
loop_
_entity.id
_entity.type
_entity.pdbx_description
1 polymer ?
#
loop_
_entity_poly.entity_id
_entity_poly.type
_entity_poly.pdbx_seq_one_letter_code
_entity_poly.pdbx_strand_id
1 'polypeptide(L)'
;MNNYEIKPINLSDYSLNTEITTENDSINLNYACDDDGDYETAYSSVSTKATSNEDTKEQDKLLLHGDFINNMSSFAHLPPKFLGIDTRTFGKTSSLYFDKDKLHPFLLLKEFSMNSSTNIEDRLQCMRYMVHIPYLNGHDHCMEACKVILEDENIEVNKRFYFFANNDKYFKLTDQLVYDLHSFFLRLGIQRKYPLSMLLISARYVLSFYPDESQEREDALDFVLDLADDKQQSENIRGECADILYSFGREEETIYGMKILQEIGYMDQDLQKTTLYSNRQNVHDKTINDSVRRTINSLHKEYLKSSKENLLGQCTLEFLHKLVYDEFKVDEQDSLLREKVQQFFVRVMTDPTKFENLTLCDIFLLVLTKVQSLQGDVKKECYKRIIEEIEDASDTCHTGYVSRLVNVLSGFVEGEDNLLTIDPRDELRSAIFARLNTSISTLPHYLKEDVTNSLWGDDKSTFEEFLSLYGDTIREELITEYKEILEEAEVNQIYEKTIKDFQGI
;
A
#
# COMPACT_ATOMS: atom_id res chain seq x y z
N MET A 1 -19.80 37.80 8.07
CA MET A 1 -21.20 37.43 7.80
C MET A 1 -21.28 36.79 6.43
N ASN A 2 -21.39 35.47 6.41
CA ASN A 2 -22.21 34.68 5.48
C ASN A 2 -22.14 33.23 6.00
N ASN A 3 -23.16 32.85 6.76
CA ASN A 3 -23.37 31.49 7.23
C ASN A 3 -23.84 30.66 6.03
N TYR A 4 -23.08 29.64 5.65
CA TYR A 4 -23.60 28.58 4.78
C TYR A 4 -24.13 27.46 5.68
N GLU A 5 -25.45 27.33 5.72
CA GLU A 5 -26.13 26.15 6.27
C GLU A 5 -25.86 24.95 5.34
N ILE A 6 -25.17 23.95 5.87
CA ILE A 6 -25.03 22.64 5.23
C ILE A 6 -26.33 21.88 5.51
N LYS A 7 -27.08 21.53 4.45
CA LYS A 7 -28.24 20.65 4.58
C LYS A 7 -27.79 19.19 4.72
N PRO A 8 -28.39 18.40 5.63
CA PRO A 8 -28.08 16.99 5.76
C PRO A 8 -28.60 16.19 4.55
N ILE A 9 -27.80 15.22 4.12
CA ILE A 9 -28.13 14.24 3.07
C ILE A 9 -29.13 13.23 3.66
N ASN A 10 -30.22 12.97 2.94
CA ASN A 10 -31.29 12.10 3.41
C ASN A 10 -31.02 10.64 2.99
N LEU A 11 -30.89 9.73 3.96
CA LEU A 11 -30.53 8.31 3.80
C LEU A 11 -31.60 7.44 3.12
N SER A 12 -32.75 8.00 2.74
CA SER A 12 -33.82 7.26 2.06
C SER A 12 -33.56 6.96 0.57
N ASP A 13 -32.53 7.59 -0.02
CA ASP A 13 -32.30 7.55 -1.46
C ASP A 13 -31.51 6.32 -1.94
N TYR A 14 -31.13 5.40 -1.03
CA TYR A 14 -30.27 4.25 -1.31
C TYR A 14 -30.87 2.86 -0.99
N SER A 15 -32.19 2.71 -0.89
CA SER A 15 -32.78 1.36 -0.74
C SER A 15 -33.09 0.71 -2.10
N LEU A 16 -32.21 -0.17 -2.56
CA LEU A 16 -32.52 -1.16 -3.59
C LEU A 16 -33.00 -2.44 -2.88
N ASN A 17 -34.32 -2.68 -2.94
CA ASN A 17 -34.90 -3.96 -2.56
C ASN A 17 -34.61 -4.99 -3.66
N THR A 18 -33.81 -6.00 -3.35
CA THR A 18 -33.70 -7.23 -4.16
C THR A 18 -34.07 -8.44 -3.32
N GLU A 19 -35.24 -9.01 -3.59
CA GLU A 19 -35.63 -10.35 -3.14
C GLU A 19 -34.76 -11.38 -3.89
N ILE A 20 -34.02 -12.19 -3.14
CA ILE A 20 -33.24 -13.31 -3.67
C ILE A 20 -34.13 -14.56 -3.63
N THR A 21 -34.46 -15.10 -4.79
CA THR A 21 -35.01 -16.46 -4.93
C THR A 21 -33.88 -17.45 -5.15
N THR A 22 -33.75 -18.43 -4.26
CA THR A 22 -32.81 -19.54 -4.37
C THR A 22 -33.38 -20.65 -5.24
N GLU A 23 -32.71 -21.00 -6.35
CA GLU A 23 -32.82 -22.32 -6.96
C GLU A 23 -31.43 -22.97 -7.07
N ASN A 24 -31.37 -24.19 -6.53
CA ASN A 24 -30.22 -25.08 -6.51
C ASN A 24 -29.98 -25.66 -7.90
N ASP A 25 -28.74 -25.68 -8.36
CA ASP A 25 -28.27 -26.72 -9.26
C ASP A 25 -26.85 -27.14 -8.87
N SER A 26 -26.73 -28.43 -8.55
CA SER A 26 -25.51 -29.11 -8.14
C SER A 26 -24.74 -29.60 -9.36
N ILE A 27 -23.48 -29.19 -9.48
CA ILE A 27 -22.54 -29.76 -10.45
C ILE A 27 -21.44 -30.50 -9.68
N ASN A 28 -21.46 -31.82 -9.83
CA ASN A 28 -20.38 -32.73 -9.43
C ASN A 28 -19.19 -32.57 -10.38
N LEU A 29 -17.99 -32.30 -9.83
CA LEU A 29 -16.73 -32.50 -10.55
C LEU A 29 -15.84 -33.43 -9.73
N ASN A 30 -15.64 -34.63 -10.28
CA ASN A 30 -14.67 -35.61 -9.80
C ASN A 30 -13.26 -35.12 -10.15
N TYR A 31 -12.39 -35.10 -9.14
CA TYR A 31 -10.94 -34.97 -9.30
C TYR A 31 -10.34 -36.28 -9.79
N ALA A 32 -9.46 -36.19 -10.79
CA ALA A 32 -8.42 -37.18 -11.04
C ALA A 32 -7.08 -36.45 -10.93
N CYS A 33 -6.31 -36.83 -9.93
CA CYS A 33 -4.89 -36.52 -9.81
C CYS A 33 -4.12 -37.31 -10.87
N ASP A 34 -3.07 -36.71 -11.43
CA ASP A 34 -1.84 -37.44 -11.75
C ASP A 34 -0.66 -36.45 -11.73
N ASP A 35 0.44 -36.98 -11.19
CA ASP A 35 1.70 -36.37 -10.82
C ASP A 35 2.65 -36.09 -12.02
N ASP A 36 3.72 -35.35 -11.67
CA ASP A 36 5.07 -35.31 -12.24
C ASP A 36 5.38 -34.40 -13.45
N GLY A 37 6.40 -33.55 -13.24
CA GLY A 37 7.51 -33.47 -14.20
C GLY A 37 7.85 -32.09 -14.80
N ASP A 38 8.87 -31.46 -14.20
CA ASP A 38 10.00 -30.75 -14.82
C ASP A 38 9.83 -29.47 -15.68
N TYR A 39 10.69 -28.51 -15.29
CA TYR A 39 11.12 -27.33 -16.01
C TYR A 39 11.82 -27.69 -17.33
N GLU A 40 11.47 -27.03 -18.44
CA GLU A 40 12.48 -26.49 -19.36
C GLU A 40 11.91 -25.44 -20.33
N THR A 41 12.74 -24.43 -20.56
CA THR A 41 12.59 -23.32 -21.49
C THR A 41 12.82 -23.80 -22.93
N ALA A 42 11.96 -23.42 -23.88
CA ALA A 42 12.30 -23.49 -25.30
C ALA A 42 11.54 -22.45 -26.13
N TYR A 43 12.22 -21.34 -26.43
CA TYR A 43 12.02 -20.61 -27.68
C TYR A 43 12.47 -21.51 -28.83
N SER A 44 11.58 -21.81 -29.79
CA SER A 44 12.05 -22.18 -31.13
C SER A 44 11.07 -21.77 -32.24
N SER A 45 11.67 -21.15 -33.22
CA SER A 45 11.20 -20.75 -34.54
C SER A 45 10.57 -21.87 -35.36
N VAL A 46 9.53 -21.56 -36.14
CA VAL A 46 9.20 -22.32 -37.35
C VAL A 46 8.98 -21.38 -38.54
N SER A 47 9.80 -21.60 -39.56
CA SER A 47 9.76 -21.00 -40.89
C SER A 47 8.96 -21.87 -41.85
N THR A 48 8.05 -21.20 -42.57
CA THR A 48 7.51 -21.39 -43.94
C THR A 48 7.31 -22.78 -44.55
N LYS A 49 6.10 -22.99 -45.09
CA LYS A 49 5.91 -23.49 -46.46
C LYS A 49 4.67 -22.89 -47.11
N ALA A 50 4.92 -22.14 -48.19
CA ALA A 50 3.91 -21.56 -49.07
C ALA A 50 3.48 -22.57 -50.15
N THR A 51 2.20 -22.53 -50.49
CA THR A 51 1.69 -22.92 -51.81
C THR A 51 0.67 -21.88 -52.26
N SER A 52 0.90 -21.36 -53.45
CA SER A 52 0.19 -20.31 -54.18
C SER A 52 -1.17 -20.76 -54.73
N ASN A 53 -2.16 -19.86 -54.73
CA ASN A 53 -2.82 -19.38 -55.95
C ASN A 53 -3.77 -18.19 -55.67
N GLU A 54 -3.93 -17.38 -56.71
CA GLU A 54 -4.30 -15.97 -56.74
C GLU A 54 -5.78 -15.60 -56.52
N ASP A 55 -5.95 -14.34 -56.09
CA ASP A 55 -7.01 -13.37 -56.35
C ASP A 55 -8.46 -13.66 -55.93
N THR A 56 -8.89 -13.01 -54.83
CA THR A 56 -9.91 -11.94 -54.87
C THR A 56 -10.13 -11.26 -53.51
N LYS A 57 -10.00 -9.92 -53.53
CA LYS A 57 -10.61 -8.91 -52.65
C LYS A 57 -10.33 -8.93 -51.13
N GLU A 58 -9.60 -7.89 -50.72
CA GLU A 58 -9.65 -7.27 -49.39
C GLU A 58 -11.04 -7.33 -48.76
N GLN A 59 -11.17 -8.13 -47.71
CA GLN A 59 -12.06 -7.88 -46.59
C GLN A 59 -11.33 -8.30 -45.33
N ASP A 60 -10.99 -7.30 -44.51
CA ASP A 60 -10.45 -7.44 -43.16
C ASP A 60 -11.33 -8.39 -42.34
N LYS A 61 -10.88 -9.64 -42.22
CA LYS A 61 -11.39 -10.56 -41.23
C LYS A 61 -10.70 -10.24 -39.91
N LEU A 62 -11.39 -9.44 -39.10
CA LEU A 62 -11.15 -9.34 -37.65
C LEU A 62 -11.27 -10.76 -37.05
N LEU A 63 -10.14 -11.46 -36.95
CA LEU A 63 -10.02 -12.71 -36.20
C LEU A 63 -9.52 -12.35 -34.80
N LEU A 64 -10.45 -12.06 -33.89
CA LEU A 64 -10.19 -12.16 -32.45
C LEU A 64 -10.64 -13.56 -32.01
N HIS A 65 -9.68 -14.31 -31.46
CA HIS A 65 -9.85 -15.66 -30.91
C HIS A 65 -11.01 -15.72 -29.91
N GLY A 66 -11.88 -16.73 -30.04
CA GLY A 66 -13.09 -16.89 -29.22
C GLY A 66 -12.85 -17.03 -27.72
N ASP A 67 -11.63 -17.39 -27.31
CA ASP A 67 -11.26 -17.52 -25.89
C ASP A 67 -11.10 -16.16 -25.19
N PHE A 68 -10.84 -15.08 -25.93
CA PHE A 68 -10.74 -13.72 -25.37
C PHE A 68 -12.12 -13.15 -24.99
N ILE A 69 -13.17 -13.53 -25.72
CA ILE A 69 -14.56 -13.08 -25.49
C ILE A 69 -15.15 -13.76 -24.26
N ASN A 70 -14.79 -15.02 -24.00
CA ASN A 70 -15.28 -15.76 -22.82
C ASN A 70 -14.62 -15.28 -21.51
N ASN A 71 -13.41 -14.72 -21.58
CA ASN A 71 -12.75 -14.08 -20.43
C ASN A 71 -13.23 -12.65 -20.15
N MET A 72 -14.05 -12.04 -21.04
CA MET A 72 -14.81 -10.80 -20.75
C MET A 72 -16.07 -11.06 -19.91
N SER A 73 -16.03 -12.08 -19.04
CA SER A 73 -17.14 -12.51 -18.21
C SER A 73 -17.45 -11.49 -17.11
N SER A 74 -18.20 -10.44 -17.43
CA SER A 74 -19.12 -9.80 -16.46
C SER A 74 -20.09 -8.78 -17.07
N PHE A 75 -20.22 -8.63 -18.41
CA PHE A 75 -21.31 -7.80 -18.96
C PHE A 75 -22.71 -8.25 -18.46
N ALA A 76 -22.84 -9.49 -17.98
CA ALA A 76 -24.02 -10.03 -17.32
C ALA A 76 -24.49 -9.23 -16.09
N HIS A 77 -23.59 -8.50 -15.42
CA HIS A 77 -23.92 -7.68 -14.26
C HIS A 77 -24.23 -6.22 -14.62
N LEU A 78 -24.13 -5.84 -15.90
CA LEU A 78 -24.48 -4.49 -16.31
C LEU A 78 -26.00 -4.30 -16.38
N PRO A 79 -26.50 -3.11 -16.05
CA PRO A 79 -27.89 -2.79 -16.30
C PRO A 79 -28.17 -2.94 -17.81
N PRO A 80 -29.34 -3.44 -18.24
CA PRO A 80 -29.65 -3.65 -19.66
C PRO A 80 -29.55 -2.39 -20.53
N LYS A 81 -29.67 -1.22 -19.88
CA LYS A 81 -29.40 0.08 -20.48
C LYS A 81 -28.53 0.92 -19.57
N PHE A 82 -27.61 1.67 -20.15
CA PHE A 82 -26.78 2.66 -19.47
C PHE A 82 -26.68 3.90 -20.35
N LEU A 83 -27.09 5.07 -19.83
CA LEU A 83 -27.17 6.32 -20.60
C LEU A 83 -27.92 6.19 -21.94
N GLY A 84 -28.95 5.35 -21.97
CA GLY A 84 -29.73 5.05 -23.18
C GLY A 84 -29.10 4.05 -24.14
N ILE A 85 -27.87 3.58 -23.87
CA ILE A 85 -27.15 2.58 -24.67
C ILE A 85 -27.56 1.17 -24.20
N ASP A 86 -27.87 0.26 -25.14
CA ASP A 86 -28.15 -1.14 -24.83
C ASP A 86 -26.84 -1.91 -24.56
N THR A 87 -26.54 -2.17 -23.30
CA THR A 87 -25.27 -2.78 -22.85
C THR A 87 -25.11 -4.22 -23.34
N ARG A 88 -26.20 -4.90 -23.70
CA ARG A 88 -26.17 -6.26 -24.29
C ARG A 88 -25.53 -6.30 -25.67
N THR A 89 -25.21 -5.13 -26.23
CA THR A 89 -24.49 -4.99 -27.51
C THR A 89 -22.98 -4.90 -27.35
N PHE A 90 -22.45 -4.68 -26.14
CA PHE A 90 -21.02 -4.41 -25.90
C PHE A 90 -20.09 -5.56 -26.33
N GLY A 91 -20.53 -6.82 -26.19
CA GLY A 91 -19.75 -7.99 -26.64
C GLY A 91 -19.94 -8.37 -28.11
N LYS A 92 -20.76 -7.64 -28.88
CA LYS A 92 -21.07 -8.00 -30.28
C LYS A 92 -20.10 -7.28 -31.21
N THR A 93 -19.04 -7.95 -31.63
CA THR A 93 -17.98 -7.39 -32.50
C THR A 93 -18.33 -7.41 -33.99
N SER A 94 -19.39 -8.10 -34.38
CA SER A 94 -19.78 -8.21 -35.80
C SER A 94 -20.48 -6.94 -36.27
N SER A 95 -19.96 -6.35 -37.36
CA SER A 95 -20.56 -5.20 -38.07
C SER A 95 -22.00 -5.44 -38.52
N LEU A 96 -22.50 -6.68 -38.49
CA LEU A 96 -23.88 -7.03 -38.80
C LEU A 96 -24.86 -6.63 -37.70
N TYR A 97 -24.38 -6.41 -36.46
CA TYR A 97 -25.23 -6.05 -35.32
C TYR A 97 -25.39 -4.55 -35.12
N PHE A 98 -24.58 -3.73 -35.78
CA PHE A 98 -24.69 -2.28 -35.71
C PHE A 98 -25.40 -1.78 -36.94
N ASP A 99 -26.55 -1.16 -36.69
CA ASP A 99 -27.26 -0.34 -37.66
C ASP A 99 -26.28 0.72 -38.19
N LYS A 100 -26.09 0.80 -39.51
CA LYS A 100 -25.10 1.71 -40.13
C LYS A 100 -25.38 3.18 -39.79
N ASP A 101 -26.63 3.47 -39.42
CA ASP A 101 -27.08 4.82 -39.06
C ASP A 101 -26.92 5.12 -37.55
N LYS A 102 -26.45 4.15 -36.74
CA LYS A 102 -26.23 4.33 -35.30
C LYS A 102 -24.74 4.37 -34.97
N LEU A 103 -24.39 5.31 -34.09
CA LEU A 103 -23.03 5.43 -33.57
C LEU A 103 -22.66 4.18 -32.76
N HIS A 104 -21.42 3.71 -32.91
CA HIS A 104 -20.93 2.55 -32.18
C HIS A 104 -20.98 2.80 -30.66
N PRO A 105 -21.39 1.82 -29.82
CA PRO A 105 -21.51 2.01 -28.38
C PRO A 105 -20.24 2.56 -27.71
N PHE A 106 -19.07 2.12 -28.15
CA PHE A 106 -17.77 2.64 -27.69
C PHE A 106 -17.66 4.16 -27.86
N LEU A 107 -18.05 4.70 -29.02
CA LEU A 107 -17.95 6.13 -29.30
C LEU A 107 -18.98 6.94 -28.51
N LEU A 108 -20.18 6.39 -28.30
CA LEU A 108 -21.18 7.03 -27.44
C LEU A 108 -20.69 7.12 -25.99
N LEU A 109 -20.11 6.04 -25.46
CA LEU A 109 -19.51 6.06 -24.13
C LEU A 109 -18.35 7.05 -24.05
N LYS A 110 -17.52 7.16 -25.09
CA LYS A 110 -16.45 8.16 -25.17
C LYS A 110 -17.02 9.57 -25.07
N GLU A 111 -18.03 9.87 -25.86
CA GLU A 111 -18.72 11.17 -25.85
C GLU A 111 -19.28 11.48 -24.45
N PHE A 112 -19.97 10.53 -23.82
CA PHE A 112 -20.50 10.72 -22.46
C PHE A 112 -19.39 10.92 -21.42
N SER A 113 -18.28 10.17 -21.50
CA SER A 113 -17.16 10.27 -20.56
C SER A 113 -16.43 11.62 -20.61
N MET A 114 -16.36 12.21 -21.80
CA MET A 114 -15.71 13.51 -22.03
C MET A 114 -16.65 14.71 -21.80
N ASN A 115 -17.96 14.47 -21.70
CA ASN A 115 -18.94 15.53 -21.51
C ASN A 115 -19.02 15.95 -20.03
N SER A 116 -18.61 17.19 -19.72
CA SER A 116 -18.66 17.76 -18.38
C SER A 116 -20.08 17.94 -17.81
N SER A 117 -21.11 17.89 -18.66
CA SER A 117 -22.52 17.90 -18.22
C SER A 117 -23.02 16.53 -17.76
N THR A 118 -22.34 15.44 -18.13
CA THR A 118 -22.64 14.10 -17.63
C THR A 118 -22.20 14.00 -16.16
N ASN A 119 -23.00 13.34 -15.32
CA ASN A 119 -22.62 13.11 -13.93
C ASN A 119 -21.26 12.38 -13.87
N ILE A 120 -20.43 12.78 -12.90
CA ILE A 120 -19.10 12.20 -12.74
C ILE A 120 -19.09 10.67 -12.65
N GLU A 121 -19.97 10.05 -11.86
CA GLU A 121 -20.00 8.59 -11.71
C GLU A 121 -20.29 7.91 -13.05
N ASP A 122 -21.21 8.48 -13.82
CA ASP A 122 -21.53 8.00 -15.16
C ASP A 122 -20.32 8.15 -16.10
N ARG A 123 -19.56 9.25 -16.01
CA ARG A 123 -18.33 9.43 -16.79
C ARG A 123 -17.27 8.39 -16.47
N LEU A 124 -17.04 8.13 -15.17
CA LEU A 124 -16.08 7.11 -14.73
C LEU A 124 -16.54 5.71 -15.16
N GLN A 125 -17.85 5.44 -15.07
CA GLN A 125 -18.42 4.16 -15.47
C GLN A 125 -18.40 3.95 -16.99
N CYS A 126 -18.56 5.01 -17.79
CA CYS A 126 -18.34 4.97 -19.23
C CYS A 126 -16.94 4.43 -19.55
N MET A 127 -15.90 4.94 -18.87
CA MET A 127 -14.53 4.51 -19.08
C MET A 127 -14.32 3.03 -18.78
N ARG A 128 -14.87 2.56 -17.65
CA ARG A 128 -14.82 1.16 -17.25
C ARG A 128 -15.47 0.24 -18.28
N TYR A 129 -16.56 0.68 -18.93
CA TYR A 129 -17.15 -0.10 -20.02
C TYR A 129 -16.34 -0.02 -21.32
N MET A 130 -15.83 1.16 -21.66
CA MET A 130 -15.07 1.36 -22.89
C MET A 130 -13.84 0.47 -22.99
N VAL A 131 -13.07 0.31 -21.91
CA VAL A 131 -11.85 -0.51 -21.91
C VAL A 131 -12.11 -1.99 -22.21
N HIS A 132 -13.36 -2.45 -22.09
CA HIS A 132 -13.76 -3.82 -22.38
C HIS A 132 -14.52 -3.99 -23.70
N ILE A 133 -14.73 -2.92 -24.46
CA ILE A 133 -15.38 -3.00 -25.78
C ILE A 133 -14.29 -2.96 -26.85
N PRO A 134 -14.10 -4.04 -27.64
CA PRO A 134 -13.12 -4.04 -28.71
C PRO A 134 -13.40 -2.91 -29.72
N TYR A 135 -12.39 -2.08 -29.96
CA TYR A 135 -12.47 -0.97 -30.93
C TYR A 135 -11.10 -0.69 -31.52
N LEU A 136 -11.05 -0.30 -32.80
CA LEU A 136 -9.80 0.07 -33.47
C LEU A 136 -9.22 1.31 -32.77
N ASN A 137 -7.95 1.24 -32.35
CA ASN A 137 -7.30 2.28 -31.53
C ASN A 137 -8.06 2.56 -30.22
N GLY A 138 -8.72 1.53 -29.66
CA GLY A 138 -9.50 1.66 -28.42
C GLY A 138 -8.67 2.21 -27.27
N HIS A 139 -7.40 1.80 -27.15
CA HIS A 139 -6.48 2.31 -26.12
C HIS A 139 -6.30 3.82 -26.20
N ASP A 140 -5.98 4.36 -27.38
CA ASP A 140 -5.76 5.80 -27.58
C ASP A 140 -7.01 6.61 -27.26
N HIS A 141 -8.19 6.11 -27.67
CA HIS A 141 -9.46 6.74 -27.34
C HIS A 141 -9.78 6.70 -25.85
N CYS A 142 -9.45 5.60 -25.17
CA CYS A 142 -9.59 5.50 -23.72
C CYS A 142 -8.62 6.47 -23.02
N MET A 143 -7.37 6.55 -23.47
CA MET A 143 -6.39 7.48 -22.93
C MET A 143 -6.83 8.94 -23.07
N GLU A 144 -7.34 9.33 -24.24
CA GLU A 144 -7.87 10.67 -24.50
C GLU A 144 -9.02 11.00 -23.53
N ALA A 145 -9.98 10.10 -23.36
CA ALA A 145 -11.12 10.31 -22.47
C ALA A 145 -10.71 10.35 -20.99
N CYS A 146 -9.79 9.47 -20.55
CA CYS A 146 -9.23 9.52 -19.21
C CYS A 146 -8.51 10.84 -18.94
N LYS A 147 -7.71 11.36 -19.89
CA LYS A 147 -7.03 12.65 -19.75
C LYS A 147 -8.03 13.79 -19.53
N VAL A 148 -9.14 13.82 -20.28
CA VAL A 148 -10.20 14.82 -20.07
C VAL A 148 -10.78 14.76 -18.66
N ILE A 149 -10.97 13.55 -18.09
CA ILE A 149 -11.43 13.39 -16.71
C ILE A 149 -10.37 13.87 -15.71
N LEU A 150 -9.09 13.53 -15.90
CA LEU A 150 -8.00 13.91 -15.01
C LEU A 150 -7.70 15.43 -15.04
N GLU A 151 -7.91 16.07 -16.18
CA GLU A 151 -7.72 17.52 -16.36
C GLU A 151 -8.88 18.35 -15.80
N ASP A 152 -10.06 17.75 -15.57
CA ASP A 152 -11.26 18.44 -15.08
C ASP A 152 -11.11 18.85 -13.60
N GLU A 153 -10.93 20.14 -13.38
CA GLU A 153 -10.75 20.72 -12.03
C GLU A 153 -12.04 20.76 -11.20
N ASN A 154 -13.21 20.52 -11.80
CA ASN A 154 -14.45 20.35 -11.04
C ASN A 154 -14.52 19.01 -10.31
N ILE A 155 -13.61 18.09 -10.64
CA ILE A 155 -13.47 16.81 -9.97
C ILE A 155 -12.39 16.93 -8.90
N GLU A 156 -12.70 16.52 -7.67
CA GLU A 156 -11.70 16.45 -6.61
C GLU A 156 -10.50 15.58 -7.02
N VAL A 157 -9.29 16.03 -6.70
CA VAL A 157 -8.04 15.34 -7.07
C VAL A 157 -8.01 13.90 -6.55
N ASN A 158 -8.52 13.67 -5.33
CA ASN A 158 -8.58 12.34 -4.72
C ASN A 158 -9.43 11.38 -5.56
N LYS A 159 -10.57 11.87 -6.05
CA LYS A 159 -11.48 11.10 -6.90
C LYS A 159 -10.90 10.82 -8.28
N ARG A 160 -10.16 11.79 -8.85
CA ARG A 160 -9.41 11.60 -10.11
C ARG A 160 -8.30 10.56 -9.97
N PHE A 161 -7.54 10.61 -8.88
CA PHE A 161 -6.48 9.65 -8.61
C PHE A 161 -7.04 8.25 -8.40
N TYR A 162 -8.04 8.12 -7.51
CA TYR A 162 -8.69 6.85 -7.22
C TYR A 162 -9.31 6.20 -8.46
N PHE A 163 -9.88 6.98 -9.37
CA PHE A 163 -10.50 6.47 -10.59
C PHE A 163 -9.61 5.49 -11.38
N PHE A 164 -8.32 5.80 -11.54
CA PHE A 164 -7.42 4.95 -12.32
C PHE A 164 -6.47 4.11 -11.47
N ALA A 165 -6.12 4.56 -10.26
CA ALA A 165 -5.19 3.86 -9.38
C ALA A 165 -5.86 2.80 -8.48
N ASN A 166 -7.20 2.71 -8.48
CA ASN A 166 -7.93 1.77 -7.63
C ASN A 166 -7.65 0.30 -8.00
N ASN A 167 -7.28 -0.50 -7.00
CA ASN A 167 -7.06 -1.94 -7.12
C ASN A 167 -8.33 -2.80 -7.01
N ASP A 168 -9.52 -2.20 -6.91
CA ASP A 168 -10.78 -2.96 -6.91
C ASP A 168 -10.96 -3.73 -8.22
N LYS A 169 -11.02 -5.06 -8.10
CA LYS A 169 -11.13 -6.01 -9.20
C LYS A 169 -12.28 -5.72 -10.17
N TYR A 170 -13.40 -5.17 -9.69
CA TYR A 170 -14.58 -4.93 -10.54
C TYR A 170 -14.58 -3.57 -11.22
N PHE A 171 -13.70 -2.67 -10.79
CA PHE A 171 -13.68 -1.28 -11.23
C PHE A 171 -12.34 -0.84 -11.84
N LYS A 172 -11.34 -1.72 -11.84
CA LYS A 172 -10.00 -1.45 -12.35
C LYS A 172 -9.98 -1.31 -13.87
N LEU A 173 -9.24 -0.32 -14.35
CA LEU A 173 -8.93 -0.16 -15.78
C LEU A 173 -7.91 -1.22 -16.23
N THR A 174 -7.66 -1.34 -17.53
CA THR A 174 -6.60 -2.24 -18.01
C THR A 174 -5.23 -1.78 -17.50
N ASP A 175 -4.35 -2.72 -17.17
CA ASP A 175 -3.03 -2.40 -16.60
C ASP A 175 -2.25 -1.40 -17.47
N GLN A 176 -2.23 -1.60 -18.79
CA GLN A 176 -1.58 -0.67 -19.71
C GLN A 176 -2.12 0.76 -19.60
N LEU A 177 -3.43 0.93 -19.45
CA LEU A 177 -4.04 2.26 -19.30
C LEU A 177 -3.65 2.89 -17.96
N VAL A 178 -3.63 2.10 -16.89
CA VAL A 178 -3.18 2.55 -15.57
C VAL A 178 -1.72 3.00 -15.62
N TYR A 179 -0.85 2.27 -16.32
CA TYR A 179 0.58 2.59 -16.48
C TYR A 179 0.77 3.96 -17.13
N ASP A 180 0.05 4.21 -18.23
CA ASP A 180 0.14 5.47 -18.98
C ASP A 180 -0.46 6.64 -18.18
N LEU A 181 -1.51 6.37 -17.38
CA LEU A 181 -2.17 7.38 -16.57
C LEU A 181 -1.34 7.82 -15.35
N HIS A 182 -0.54 6.95 -14.73
CA HIS A 182 0.37 7.38 -13.65
C HIS A 182 1.40 8.39 -14.14
N SER A 183 2.03 8.15 -15.29
CA SER A 183 2.97 9.09 -15.91
C SER A 183 2.29 10.44 -16.23
N PHE A 184 1.11 10.40 -16.84
CA PHE A 184 0.35 11.60 -17.14
C PHE A 184 -0.04 12.37 -15.86
N PHE A 185 -0.56 11.66 -14.85
CA PHE A 185 -0.99 12.24 -13.59
C PHE A 185 0.18 12.87 -12.81
N LEU A 186 1.35 12.24 -12.82
CA LEU A 186 2.57 12.79 -12.20
C LEU A 186 2.93 14.14 -12.82
N ARG A 187 3.07 14.20 -14.15
CA ARG A 187 3.40 15.45 -14.85
C ARG A 187 2.36 16.54 -14.62
N LEU A 188 1.08 16.20 -14.75
CA LEU A 188 -0.04 17.12 -14.50
C LEU A 188 -0.03 17.63 -13.05
N GLY A 189 0.22 16.73 -12.11
CA GLY A 189 0.17 17.01 -10.69
C GLY A 189 1.36 17.81 -10.18
N ILE A 190 2.55 17.64 -10.74
CA ILE A 190 3.70 18.54 -10.49
C ILE A 190 3.33 19.96 -10.95
N GLN A 191 2.81 20.11 -12.17
CA GLN A 191 2.41 21.42 -12.71
C GLN A 191 1.32 22.09 -11.88
N ARG A 192 0.34 21.32 -11.39
CA ARG A 192 -0.82 21.82 -10.65
C ARG A 192 -0.66 21.76 -9.12
N LYS A 193 0.49 21.31 -8.62
CA LYS A 193 0.79 21.15 -7.18
C LYS A 193 -0.24 20.28 -6.45
N TYR A 194 -0.51 19.10 -7.00
CA TYR A 194 -1.37 18.10 -6.35
C TYR A 194 -0.73 17.57 -5.05
N PRO A 195 -1.52 16.91 -4.17
CA PRO A 195 -1.01 16.35 -2.93
C PRO A 195 0.19 15.43 -3.17
N LEU A 196 1.27 15.67 -2.42
CA LEU A 196 2.56 15.04 -2.65
C LEU A 196 2.49 13.51 -2.52
N SER A 197 1.72 12.99 -1.59
CA SER A 197 1.52 11.55 -1.39
C SER A 197 1.04 10.84 -2.66
N MET A 198 0.17 11.47 -3.47
CA MET A 198 -0.32 10.90 -4.73
C MET A 198 0.73 10.96 -5.84
N LEU A 199 1.54 12.02 -5.84
CA LEU A 199 2.66 12.15 -6.77
C LEU A 199 3.73 11.12 -6.48
N LEU A 200 4.06 10.87 -5.21
CA LEU A 200 5.00 9.83 -4.81
C LEU A 200 4.52 8.42 -5.18
N ILE A 201 3.22 8.12 -5.03
CA ILE A 201 2.66 6.84 -5.53
C ILE A 201 2.82 6.73 -7.05
N SER A 202 2.54 7.82 -7.78
CA SER A 202 2.67 7.82 -9.25
C SER A 202 4.11 7.69 -9.71
N ALA A 203 5.04 8.41 -9.08
CA ALA A 203 6.47 8.31 -9.35
C ALA A 203 6.99 6.90 -9.07
N ARG A 204 6.62 6.31 -7.93
CA ARG A 204 6.92 4.92 -7.60
C ARG A 204 6.41 3.97 -8.68
N TYR A 205 5.17 4.14 -9.11
CA TYR A 205 4.56 3.33 -10.17
C TYR A 205 5.39 3.43 -11.45
N VAL A 206 5.72 4.65 -11.87
CA VAL A 206 6.51 4.89 -13.09
C VAL A 206 7.89 4.22 -12.98
N LEU A 207 8.61 4.42 -11.88
CA LEU A 207 9.93 3.81 -11.64
C LEU A 207 9.90 2.27 -11.62
N SER A 208 8.77 1.67 -11.24
CA SER A 208 8.61 0.21 -11.14
C SER A 208 8.39 -0.46 -12.49
N PHE A 209 7.70 0.21 -13.43
CA PHE A 209 7.19 -0.43 -14.65
C PHE A 209 7.77 0.13 -15.94
N TYR A 210 8.35 1.33 -15.93
CA TYR A 210 8.89 1.95 -17.13
C TYR A 210 10.35 1.51 -17.39
N PRO A 211 10.75 1.36 -18.67
CA PRO A 211 12.14 1.08 -19.04
C PRO A 211 13.11 2.14 -18.51
N ASP A 212 14.34 1.71 -18.26
CA ASP A 212 15.38 2.56 -17.68
C ASP A 212 15.71 3.77 -18.57
N GLU A 213 15.59 3.63 -19.90
CA GLU A 213 15.87 4.68 -20.87
C GLU A 213 14.65 5.55 -21.23
N SER A 214 13.51 5.36 -20.55
CA SER A 214 12.30 6.15 -20.86
C SER A 214 12.34 7.53 -20.19
N GLN A 215 11.88 8.55 -20.92
CA GLN A 215 11.76 9.91 -20.40
C GLN A 215 10.84 9.96 -19.18
N GLU A 216 9.76 9.17 -19.19
CA GLU A 216 8.84 9.08 -18.06
C GLU A 216 9.54 8.62 -16.78
N ARG A 217 10.45 7.63 -16.88
CA ARG A 217 11.22 7.17 -15.72
C ARG A 217 12.19 8.23 -15.24
N GLU A 218 12.90 8.89 -16.16
CA GLU A 218 13.83 9.98 -15.84
C GLU A 218 13.10 11.13 -15.12
N ASP A 219 11.96 11.60 -15.66
CA ASP A 219 11.14 12.64 -15.05
C ASP A 219 10.68 12.26 -13.62
N ALA A 220 10.30 10.99 -13.42
CA ALA A 220 9.89 10.48 -12.11
C ALA A 220 11.07 10.35 -11.13
N LEU A 221 12.24 9.95 -11.64
CA LEU A 221 13.46 9.82 -10.84
C LEU A 221 13.94 11.17 -10.35
N ASP A 222 14.03 12.16 -11.24
CA ASP A 222 14.43 13.53 -10.90
C ASP A 222 13.53 14.11 -9.82
N PHE A 223 12.21 13.95 -9.98
CA PHE A 223 11.23 14.36 -8.98
C PHE A 223 11.47 13.73 -7.61
N VAL A 224 11.77 12.43 -7.55
CA VAL A 224 12.03 11.72 -6.29
C VAL A 224 13.38 12.11 -5.68
N LEU A 225 14.42 12.27 -6.50
CA LEU A 225 15.75 12.68 -6.05
C LEU A 225 15.74 14.09 -5.46
N ASP A 226 15.06 15.04 -6.11
CA ASP A 226 14.90 16.41 -5.64
C ASP A 226 14.27 16.46 -4.25
N LEU A 227 13.21 15.68 -4.04
CA LEU A 227 12.52 15.60 -2.75
C LEU A 227 13.34 14.88 -1.66
N ALA A 228 14.09 13.83 -2.03
CA ALA A 228 14.93 13.10 -1.10
C ALA A 228 16.09 13.96 -0.56
N ASP A 229 16.70 14.79 -1.43
CA ASP A 229 17.82 15.66 -1.06
C ASP A 229 17.39 16.95 -0.34
N ASP A 230 16.18 17.43 -0.58
CA ASP A 230 15.69 18.69 0.00
C ASP A 230 15.55 18.59 1.54
N LYS A 231 16.55 19.13 2.26
CA LYS A 231 16.59 19.17 3.73
C LYS A 231 15.47 20.02 4.35
N GLN A 232 14.69 20.77 3.57
CA GLN A 232 13.50 21.48 4.05
C GLN A 232 12.24 20.61 4.04
N GLN A 233 12.26 19.47 3.35
CA GLN A 233 11.15 18.50 3.40
C GLN A 233 11.11 17.79 4.75
N SER A 234 9.93 17.29 5.11
CA SER A 234 9.77 16.47 6.30
C SER A 234 10.55 15.16 6.17
N GLU A 235 10.98 14.62 7.32
CA GLU A 235 11.65 13.32 7.39
C GLU A 235 10.80 12.21 6.76
N ASN A 236 9.49 12.27 6.93
CA ASN A 236 8.56 11.27 6.36
C ASN A 236 8.58 11.30 4.82
N ILE A 237 8.55 12.49 4.21
CA ILE A 237 8.63 12.64 2.75
C ILE A 237 9.97 12.14 2.23
N ARG A 238 11.06 12.58 2.87
CA ARG A 238 12.42 12.17 2.48
C ARG A 238 12.61 10.66 2.65
N GLY A 239 12.08 10.09 3.72
CA GLY A 239 12.06 8.66 3.98
C GLY A 239 11.26 7.88 2.93
N GLU A 240 10.06 8.34 2.56
CA GLU A 240 9.28 7.71 1.48
C GLU A 240 10.01 7.77 0.13
N CYS A 241 10.66 8.89 -0.20
CA CYS A 241 11.49 8.99 -1.40
C CYS A 241 12.67 8.03 -1.35
N ALA A 242 13.35 7.94 -0.20
CA ALA A 242 14.47 7.04 -0.01
C ALA A 242 14.07 5.56 -0.12
N ASP A 243 12.88 5.19 0.39
CA ASP A 243 12.29 3.86 0.20
C ASP A 243 11.99 3.56 -1.27
N ILE A 244 11.46 4.54 -2.01
CA ILE A 244 11.22 4.41 -3.46
C ILE A 244 12.54 4.16 -4.19
N LEU A 245 13.58 4.95 -3.91
CA LEU A 245 14.89 4.82 -4.53
C LEU A 245 15.58 3.50 -4.15
N TYR A 246 15.47 3.08 -2.90
CA TYR A 246 16.01 1.81 -2.44
C TYR A 246 15.33 0.62 -3.13
N SER A 247 14.01 0.66 -3.28
CA SER A 247 13.22 -0.46 -3.79
C SER A 247 13.19 -0.55 -5.32
N PHE A 248 13.16 0.59 -6.00
CA PHE A 248 12.93 0.68 -7.46
C PHE A 248 14.04 1.40 -8.22
N GLY A 249 15.00 1.97 -7.50
CA GLY A 249 16.17 2.57 -8.11
C GLY A 249 17.10 1.56 -8.75
N ARG A 250 18.05 2.07 -9.54
CA ARG A 250 19.15 1.33 -10.15
C ARG A 250 20.46 1.76 -9.53
N GLU A 251 21.30 0.79 -9.18
CA GLU A 251 22.70 0.99 -8.78
C GLU A 251 22.93 2.17 -7.82
N GLU A 252 23.35 3.32 -8.34
CA GLU A 252 23.63 4.54 -7.59
C GLU A 252 22.39 5.12 -6.90
N GLU A 253 21.21 5.00 -7.51
CA GLU A 253 19.92 5.46 -6.95
C GLU A 253 19.59 4.68 -5.67
N THR A 254 19.81 3.36 -5.68
CA THR A 254 19.61 2.50 -4.50
C THR A 254 20.58 2.87 -3.39
N ILE A 255 21.87 3.07 -3.71
CA ILE A 255 22.89 3.50 -2.74
C ILE A 255 22.52 4.87 -2.15
N TYR A 256 22.00 5.78 -2.97
CA TYR A 256 21.56 7.10 -2.54
C TYR A 256 20.35 7.00 -1.59
N GLY A 257 19.35 6.19 -1.92
CA GLY A 257 18.23 5.88 -1.03
C GLY A 257 18.70 5.34 0.32
N MET A 258 19.63 4.37 0.33
CA MET A 258 20.21 3.85 1.58
C MET A 258 20.91 4.94 2.40
N LYS A 259 21.65 5.84 1.75
CA LYS A 259 22.34 6.95 2.41
C LYS A 259 21.35 7.90 3.07
N ILE A 260 20.25 8.25 2.39
CA ILE A 260 19.22 9.12 2.96
C ILE A 260 18.52 8.43 4.14
N LEU A 261 18.19 7.13 4.05
CA LEU A 261 17.64 6.38 5.17
C LEU A 261 18.59 6.39 6.38
N GLN A 262 19.89 6.20 6.16
CA GLN A 262 20.90 6.30 7.20
C GLN A 262 20.96 7.73 7.77
N GLU A 263 21.02 8.76 6.93
CA GLU A 263 21.02 10.15 7.38
C GLU A 263 19.80 10.47 8.25
N ILE A 264 18.60 10.04 7.86
CA ILE A 264 17.38 10.27 8.64
C ILE A 264 17.45 9.50 9.96
N GLY A 265 17.94 8.26 9.94
CA GLY A 265 18.20 7.50 11.17
C GLY A 265 19.22 8.15 12.10
N TYR A 266 20.16 8.96 11.57
CA TYR A 266 21.19 9.67 12.35
C TYR A 266 20.86 11.15 12.66
N MET A 267 19.92 11.80 11.98
CA MET A 267 19.57 13.22 12.17
C MET A 267 18.90 13.51 13.52
N ASP A 268 18.50 12.48 14.26
CA ASP A 268 17.96 12.60 15.62
C ASP A 268 19.03 12.96 16.69
N GLN A 269 20.27 13.27 16.31
CA GLN A 269 21.37 13.62 17.22
C GLN A 269 21.14 14.89 18.06
N ASP A 270 20.32 15.85 17.60
CA ASP A 270 20.00 17.02 18.43
C ASP A 270 18.90 16.74 19.48
N LEU A 271 18.09 15.68 19.29
CA LEU A 271 17.13 15.15 20.28
C LEU A 271 17.75 14.07 21.18
N GLN A 272 18.86 13.44 20.75
CA GLN A 272 19.71 12.62 21.61
C GLN A 272 20.27 13.39 22.83
N LYS A 273 20.26 14.73 22.79
CA LYS A 273 20.64 15.58 23.94
C LYS A 273 19.61 15.58 25.07
N THR A 274 18.38 15.12 24.84
CA THR A 274 17.31 15.18 25.87
C THR A 274 16.53 13.89 26.07
N THR A 275 16.30 13.06 25.05
CA THR A 275 15.66 11.74 25.19
C THR A 275 15.96 10.86 23.97
N LEU A 276 16.85 9.87 24.12
CA LEU A 276 17.26 8.86 23.13
C LEU A 276 16.17 7.81 22.79
N TYR A 277 14.88 8.19 22.79
CA TYR A 277 13.74 7.27 22.58
C TYR A 277 12.94 7.51 21.30
N SER A 278 13.40 8.39 20.42
CA SER A 278 12.72 8.68 19.16
C SER A 278 13.33 7.91 17.98
N ASN A 279 13.75 6.65 18.17
CA ASN A 279 13.97 5.75 17.03
C ASN A 279 12.62 5.39 16.40
N ARG A 280 12.01 6.36 15.71
CA ARG A 280 10.78 6.24 14.91
C ARG A 280 10.96 5.29 13.72
N GLN A 281 12.14 4.66 13.58
CA GLN A 281 12.54 3.85 12.43
C GLN A 281 12.90 2.38 12.78
N ASN A 282 12.26 1.80 13.79
CA ASN A 282 12.22 0.33 13.96
C ASN A 282 11.73 -0.42 12.70
N VAL A 283 11.09 0.27 11.76
CA VAL A 283 10.55 -0.28 10.50
C VAL A 283 11.63 -0.68 9.49
N HIS A 284 12.85 -0.12 9.57
CA HIS A 284 13.96 -0.51 8.67
C HIS A 284 14.97 -1.44 9.34
N ASP A 285 14.74 -1.83 10.59
CA ASP A 285 15.51 -2.89 11.23
C ASP A 285 15.27 -4.20 10.47
N LYS A 286 16.36 -4.84 10.06
CA LYS A 286 16.32 -6.11 9.33
C LYS A 286 15.58 -7.18 10.14
N THR A 287 15.76 -7.20 11.45
CA THR A 287 15.12 -8.16 12.36
C THR A 287 13.61 -7.95 12.40
N ILE A 288 13.17 -6.69 12.47
CA ILE A 288 11.75 -6.34 12.48
C ILE A 288 11.11 -6.65 11.13
N ASN A 289 11.76 -6.30 10.03
CA ASN A 289 11.29 -6.66 8.69
C ASN A 289 11.20 -8.17 8.47
N ASP A 290 12.19 -8.93 8.98
CA ASP A 290 12.17 -10.39 8.93
C ASP A 290 11.03 -10.97 9.79
N SER A 291 10.71 -10.34 10.92
CA SER A 291 9.55 -10.70 11.74
C SER A 291 8.23 -10.39 11.02
N VAL A 292 8.08 -9.20 10.46
CA VAL A 292 6.91 -8.79 9.65
C VAL A 292 6.69 -9.77 8.49
N ARG A 293 7.76 -10.09 7.77
CA ARG A 293 7.76 -11.07 6.67
C ARG A 293 7.28 -12.44 7.14
N ARG A 294 7.79 -12.94 8.27
CA ARG A 294 7.36 -14.23 8.84
C ARG A 294 5.88 -14.23 9.18
N THR A 295 5.38 -13.19 9.84
CA THR A 295 3.95 -13.07 10.18
C THR A 295 3.10 -13.05 8.93
N ILE A 296 3.42 -12.23 7.93
CA ILE A 296 2.65 -12.15 6.68
C ILE A 296 2.63 -13.50 5.95
N ASN A 297 3.77 -14.17 5.85
CA ASN A 297 3.85 -15.49 5.22
C ASN A 297 3.06 -16.56 5.99
N SER A 298 3.04 -16.50 7.32
CA SER A 298 2.22 -17.35 8.18
C SER A 298 0.73 -17.12 7.93
N LEU A 299 0.28 -15.86 7.96
CA LEU A 299 -1.11 -15.47 7.67
C LEU A 299 -1.55 -15.90 6.28
N HIS A 300 -0.70 -15.69 5.26
CA HIS A 300 -1.02 -16.07 3.89
C HIS A 300 -1.13 -17.59 3.74
N LYS A 301 -0.24 -18.37 4.37
CA LYS A 301 -0.34 -19.84 4.38
C LYS A 301 -1.60 -20.33 5.11
N GLU A 302 -1.98 -19.70 6.22
CA GLU A 302 -3.22 -20.02 6.94
C GLU A 302 -4.44 -19.74 6.05
N TYR A 303 -4.45 -18.57 5.41
CA TYR A 303 -5.50 -18.16 4.47
C TYR A 303 -5.68 -19.16 3.33
N LEU A 304 -4.59 -19.58 2.67
CA LEU A 304 -4.64 -20.56 1.57
C LEU A 304 -5.17 -21.94 2.01
N LYS A 305 -5.06 -22.28 3.30
CA LYS A 305 -5.58 -23.53 3.87
C LYS A 305 -7.06 -23.42 4.27
N SER A 306 -7.51 -22.25 4.71
CA SER A 306 -8.90 -22.01 5.08
C SER A 306 -9.76 -21.82 3.83
N SER A 307 -10.36 -22.90 3.31
CA SER A 307 -11.25 -22.90 2.14
C SER A 307 -12.58 -22.13 2.29
N LYS A 308 -12.72 -21.25 3.29
CA LYS A 308 -13.94 -20.46 3.54
C LYS A 308 -13.81 -19.07 2.94
N GLU A 309 -14.87 -18.66 2.24
CA GLU A 309 -15.15 -17.34 1.65
C GLU A 309 -13.95 -16.40 1.50
N ASN A 310 -13.41 -16.38 0.27
CA ASN A 310 -12.28 -15.53 -0.11
C ASN A 310 -12.60 -14.03 0.11
N LEU A 311 -12.08 -13.43 1.17
CA LEU A 311 -12.12 -11.97 1.38
C LEU A 311 -11.10 -11.23 0.50
N LEU A 312 -10.02 -11.90 0.07
CA LEU A 312 -8.99 -11.31 -0.81
C LEU A 312 -9.53 -10.82 -2.17
N GLY A 313 -10.77 -11.17 -2.53
CA GLY A 313 -11.46 -10.65 -3.72
C GLY A 313 -12.63 -9.69 -3.45
N GLN A 314 -12.87 -9.30 -2.19
CA GLN A 314 -14.07 -8.56 -1.76
C GLN A 314 -13.77 -7.17 -1.16
N CYS A 315 -12.52 -6.72 -1.18
CA CYS A 315 -12.19 -5.39 -0.67
C CYS A 315 -12.67 -4.31 -1.65
N THR A 316 -13.90 -3.85 -1.42
CA THR A 316 -14.51 -2.71 -2.11
C THR A 316 -14.63 -1.53 -1.14
N LEU A 317 -14.91 -0.33 -1.66
CA LEU A 317 -15.18 0.84 -0.81
C LEU A 317 -16.36 0.61 0.13
N GLU A 318 -17.41 -0.08 -0.33
CA GLU A 318 -18.58 -0.40 0.48
C GLU A 318 -18.20 -1.35 1.63
N PHE A 319 -17.36 -2.35 1.35
CA PHE A 319 -16.83 -3.25 2.38
C PHE A 319 -16.05 -2.46 3.45
N LEU A 320 -15.14 -1.58 3.02
CA LEU A 320 -14.35 -0.75 3.93
C LEU A 320 -15.21 0.21 4.74
N HIS A 321 -16.19 0.85 4.10
CA HIS A 321 -17.15 1.73 4.77
C HIS A 321 -17.93 0.95 5.84
N LYS A 322 -18.45 -0.22 5.48
CA LYS A 322 -19.15 -1.10 6.43
C LYS A 322 -18.25 -1.48 7.61
N LEU A 323 -16.99 -1.83 7.34
CA LEU A 323 -16.02 -2.19 8.37
C LEU A 323 -15.78 -1.04 9.36
N VAL A 324 -15.62 0.19 8.86
CA VAL A 324 -15.38 1.39 9.68
C VAL A 324 -16.54 1.69 10.62
N TYR A 325 -17.77 1.67 10.10
CA TYR A 325 -18.93 2.08 10.86
C TYR A 325 -19.55 0.95 11.70
N ASP A 326 -19.67 -0.25 11.14
CA ASP A 326 -20.36 -1.35 11.81
C ASP A 326 -19.44 -2.07 12.81
N GLU A 327 -18.18 -2.32 12.42
CA GLU A 327 -17.24 -3.13 13.21
C GLU A 327 -16.34 -2.27 14.09
N PHE A 328 -15.69 -1.25 13.52
CA PHE A 328 -14.76 -0.39 14.28
C PHE A 328 -15.48 0.67 15.12
N LYS A 329 -16.74 0.99 14.79
CA LYS A 329 -17.58 1.94 15.53
C LYS A 329 -16.93 3.32 15.68
N VAL A 330 -16.27 3.80 14.63
CA VAL A 330 -15.69 5.14 14.59
C VAL A 330 -16.80 6.17 14.80
N ASP A 331 -16.61 7.08 15.75
CA ASP A 331 -17.62 8.10 16.09
C ASP A 331 -17.85 9.03 14.90
N GLU A 332 -19.12 9.18 14.49
CA GLU A 332 -19.53 10.12 13.45
C GLU A 332 -19.26 11.59 13.80
N GLN A 333 -18.94 11.91 15.05
CA GLN A 333 -18.60 13.27 15.46
C GLN A 333 -17.10 13.54 15.41
N ASP A 334 -16.26 12.52 15.36
CA ASP A 334 -14.82 12.68 15.23
C ASP A 334 -14.44 12.92 13.77
N SER A 335 -14.38 14.18 13.37
CA SER A 335 -13.98 14.56 12.00
C SER A 335 -12.52 14.22 11.70
N LEU A 336 -11.63 14.30 12.69
CA LEU A 336 -10.20 14.10 12.49
C LEU A 336 -9.88 12.62 12.30
N LEU A 337 -10.43 11.75 13.16
CA LEU A 337 -10.26 10.31 13.04
C LEU A 337 -10.80 9.79 11.70
N ARG A 338 -11.97 10.26 11.27
CA ARG A 338 -12.54 9.87 9.97
C ARG A 338 -11.66 10.27 8.81
N GLU A 339 -11.08 11.46 8.84
CA GLU A 339 -10.15 11.90 7.81
C GLU A 339 -8.93 10.98 7.73
N LYS A 340 -8.31 10.64 8.88
CA LYS A 340 -7.18 9.71 8.93
C LYS A 340 -7.53 8.32 8.42
N VAL A 341 -8.67 7.78 8.85
CA VAL A 341 -9.18 6.48 8.39
C VAL A 341 -9.43 6.48 6.88
N GLN A 342 -10.02 7.55 6.35
CA GLN A 342 -10.24 7.70 4.92
C GLN A 342 -8.91 7.76 4.14
N GLN A 343 -7.95 8.56 4.61
CA GLN A 343 -6.62 8.66 4.00
C GLN A 343 -5.89 7.30 4.00
N PHE A 344 -5.97 6.58 5.12
CA PHE A 344 -5.43 5.22 5.24
C PHE A 344 -6.03 4.28 4.20
N PHE A 345 -7.36 4.23 4.08
CA PHE A 345 -8.01 3.34 3.12
C PHE A 345 -7.78 3.73 1.67
N VAL A 346 -7.74 5.03 1.36
CA VAL A 346 -7.33 5.51 0.03
C VAL A 346 -5.94 4.98 -0.29
N ARG A 347 -4.98 5.08 0.64
CA ARG A 347 -3.63 4.55 0.45
C ARG A 347 -3.63 3.02 0.25
N VAL A 348 -4.30 2.28 1.13
CA VAL A 348 -4.40 0.80 1.05
C VAL A 348 -4.97 0.35 -0.29
N MET A 349 -5.94 1.07 -0.84
CA MET A 349 -6.63 0.72 -2.09
C MET A 349 -5.91 1.19 -3.36
N THR A 350 -5.01 2.17 -3.27
CA THR A 350 -4.37 2.79 -4.44
C THR A 350 -2.87 2.54 -4.53
N ASP A 351 -2.23 2.13 -3.43
CA ASP A 351 -0.79 1.82 -3.43
C ASP A 351 -0.55 0.47 -4.13
N PRO A 352 0.13 0.46 -5.30
CA PRO A 352 0.42 -0.76 -6.05
C PRO A 352 1.57 -1.58 -5.43
N THR A 353 2.28 -1.01 -4.46
CA THR A 353 3.53 -1.56 -3.93
C THR A 353 3.27 -2.91 -3.28
N LYS A 354 4.16 -3.86 -3.57
CA LYS A 354 4.06 -5.21 -3.06
C LYS A 354 5.14 -5.47 -2.02
N PHE A 355 4.74 -6.05 -0.90
CA PHE A 355 5.61 -6.67 0.08
C PHE A 355 5.36 -8.18 0.04
N GLU A 356 6.39 -8.98 -0.25
CA GLU A 356 6.25 -10.44 -0.45
C GLU A 356 5.18 -10.82 -1.50
N ASN A 357 5.11 -10.06 -2.60
CA ASN A 357 4.09 -10.18 -3.67
C ASN A 357 2.65 -9.82 -3.27
N LEU A 358 2.44 -9.27 -2.07
CA LEU A 358 1.13 -8.86 -1.56
C LEU A 358 1.05 -7.33 -1.49
N THR A 359 -0.06 -6.75 -1.93
CA THR A 359 -0.34 -5.31 -1.78
C THR A 359 -0.69 -4.96 -0.34
N LEU A 360 -0.72 -3.67 0.01
CA LEU A 360 -1.25 -3.22 1.31
C LEU A 360 -2.68 -3.71 1.54
N CYS A 361 -3.50 -3.72 0.48
CA CYS A 361 -4.86 -4.25 0.53
C CYS A 361 -4.87 -5.72 0.91
N ASP A 362 -4.04 -6.54 0.25
CA ASP A 362 -3.93 -7.97 0.54
C ASP A 362 -3.50 -8.21 1.99
N ILE A 363 -2.49 -7.48 2.47
CA ILE A 363 -1.96 -7.59 3.83
C ILE A 363 -3.02 -7.17 4.85
N PHE A 364 -3.72 -6.06 4.61
CA PHE A 364 -4.82 -5.63 5.47
C PHE A 364 -5.92 -6.69 5.56
N LEU A 365 -6.31 -7.30 4.45
CA LEU A 365 -7.32 -8.36 4.43
C LEU A 365 -6.85 -9.63 5.15
N LEU A 366 -5.58 -10.00 5.04
CA LEU A 366 -5.00 -11.11 5.80
C LEU A 366 -5.09 -10.85 7.31
N VAL A 367 -4.67 -9.66 7.76
CA VAL A 367 -4.76 -9.24 9.16
C VAL A 367 -6.22 -9.24 9.62
N LEU A 368 -7.12 -8.65 8.84
CA LEU A 368 -8.53 -8.57 9.19
C LEU A 368 -9.19 -9.95 9.26
N THR A 369 -8.90 -10.83 8.31
CA THR A 369 -9.38 -12.23 8.31
C THR A 369 -8.93 -12.93 9.59
N LYS A 370 -7.67 -12.71 10.00
CA LYS A 370 -7.16 -13.26 11.27
C LYS A 370 -7.92 -12.69 12.46
N VAL A 371 -8.09 -11.38 12.55
CA VAL A 371 -8.85 -10.73 13.64
C VAL A 371 -10.29 -11.25 13.69
N GLN A 372 -10.94 -11.45 12.55
CA GLN A 372 -12.30 -11.99 12.50
C GLN A 372 -12.41 -13.42 13.00
N SER A 373 -11.34 -14.22 12.89
CA SER A 373 -11.30 -15.58 13.44
C SER A 373 -11.18 -15.60 14.97
N LEU A 374 -10.67 -14.52 15.59
CA LEU A 374 -10.54 -14.39 17.04
C LEU A 374 -11.91 -14.26 17.71
N GLN A 375 -11.99 -14.60 18.99
CA GLN A 375 -13.24 -14.66 19.74
C GLN A 375 -13.24 -13.71 20.94
N GLY A 376 -14.44 -13.31 21.38
CA GLY A 376 -14.65 -12.59 22.62
C GLY A 376 -13.97 -11.21 22.66
N ASP A 377 -13.31 -10.92 23.78
CA ASP A 377 -12.72 -9.61 24.05
C ASP A 377 -11.40 -9.38 23.29
N VAL A 378 -10.67 -10.45 22.94
CA VAL A 378 -9.46 -10.37 22.12
C VAL A 378 -9.76 -9.74 20.76
N LYS A 379 -10.86 -10.18 20.11
CA LYS A 379 -11.30 -9.62 18.83
C LYS A 379 -11.61 -8.12 18.94
N LYS A 380 -12.31 -7.71 20.00
CA LYS A 380 -12.64 -6.29 20.22
C LYS A 380 -11.40 -5.44 20.44
N GLU A 381 -10.45 -5.94 21.23
CA GLU A 381 -9.19 -5.23 21.47
C GLU A 381 -8.35 -5.12 20.19
N CYS A 382 -8.33 -6.15 19.35
CA CYS A 382 -7.68 -6.08 18.04
C CYS A 382 -8.33 -5.01 17.14
N TYR A 383 -9.67 -4.89 17.12
CA TYR A 383 -10.32 -3.80 16.37
C TYR A 383 -9.96 -2.41 16.90
N LYS A 384 -9.88 -2.26 18.22
CA LYS A 384 -9.40 -1.01 18.84
C LYS A 384 -7.97 -0.69 18.40
N ARG A 385 -7.08 -1.69 18.41
CA ARG A 385 -5.72 -1.54 17.91
C ARG A 385 -5.64 -1.22 16.42
N ILE A 386 -6.50 -1.80 15.58
CA ILE A 386 -6.54 -1.43 14.16
C ILE A 386 -6.74 0.09 14.01
N ILE A 387 -7.66 0.67 14.78
CA ILE A 387 -7.89 2.11 14.75
C ILE A 387 -6.66 2.89 15.22
N GLU A 388 -6.06 2.50 16.35
CA GLU A 388 -4.84 3.13 16.88
C GLU A 388 -3.69 3.10 15.85
N GLU A 389 -3.47 1.94 15.21
CA GLU A 389 -2.42 1.79 14.19
C GLU A 389 -2.74 2.54 12.89
N ILE A 390 -4.02 2.69 12.52
CA ILE A 390 -4.45 3.53 11.39
C ILE A 390 -4.15 5.01 11.66
N GLU A 391 -4.43 5.48 12.88
CA GLU A 391 -4.17 6.87 13.27
C GLU A 391 -2.67 7.20 13.22
N ASP A 392 -1.85 6.25 13.66
CA ASP A 392 -0.39 6.34 13.65
C ASP A 392 0.23 6.16 12.26
N ALA A 393 -0.42 5.39 11.36
CA ALA A 393 0.09 5.12 10.02
C ALA A 393 -0.01 6.32 9.07
N SER A 394 -0.92 7.26 9.33
CA SER A 394 -1.26 8.40 8.45
C SER A 394 -0.06 9.27 8.03
N ASP A 395 1.06 9.18 8.73
CA ASP A 395 2.29 9.93 8.47
C ASP A 395 3.52 9.04 8.16
N THR A 396 3.33 7.77 7.80
CA THR A 396 4.43 6.80 7.64
C THR A 396 4.67 6.37 6.20
N CYS A 397 5.88 5.87 5.91
CA CYS A 397 6.23 5.28 4.63
C CYS A 397 5.51 3.93 4.39
N HIS A 398 5.67 3.34 3.19
CA HIS A 398 4.99 2.10 2.83
C HIS A 398 5.30 0.93 3.79
N THR A 399 6.58 0.72 4.13
CA THR A 399 6.98 -0.28 5.12
C THR A 399 6.41 0.03 6.51
N GLY A 400 6.23 1.32 6.82
CA GLY A 400 5.52 1.82 8.00
C GLY A 400 4.11 1.24 8.07
N TYR A 401 3.31 1.42 7.01
CA TYR A 401 1.97 0.83 6.91
C TYR A 401 1.97 -0.69 7.11
N VAL A 402 2.89 -1.41 6.46
CA VAL A 402 2.97 -2.88 6.57
C VAL A 402 3.25 -3.30 8.03
N SER A 403 4.23 -2.68 8.67
CA SER A 403 4.62 -3.01 10.06
C SER A 403 3.49 -2.72 11.05
N ARG A 404 2.82 -1.58 10.90
CA ARG A 404 1.68 -1.14 11.72
C ARG A 404 0.50 -2.09 11.58
N LEU A 405 0.19 -2.52 10.35
CA LEU A 405 -0.85 -3.51 10.08
C LEU A 405 -0.58 -4.84 10.79
N VAL A 406 0.65 -5.33 10.72
CA VAL A 406 1.04 -6.59 11.39
C VAL A 406 1.01 -6.43 12.91
N ASN A 407 1.36 -5.25 13.44
CA ASN A 407 1.43 -4.99 14.87
C ASN A 407 0.09 -5.11 15.61
N VAL A 408 -1.02 -4.99 14.88
CA VAL A 408 -2.38 -5.26 15.40
C VAL A 408 -2.46 -6.61 16.12
N LEU A 409 -1.76 -7.62 15.59
CA LEU A 409 -1.81 -9.00 16.08
C LEU A 409 -0.83 -9.29 17.24
N SER A 410 0.12 -8.39 17.49
CA SER A 410 1.19 -8.56 18.48
C SER A 410 0.62 -8.80 19.89
N GLY A 411 0.97 -9.93 20.51
CA GLY A 411 0.50 -10.28 21.86
C GLY A 411 -0.90 -10.89 21.93
N PHE A 412 -1.58 -11.12 20.80
CA PHE A 412 -2.90 -11.77 20.75
C PHE A 412 -2.93 -13.07 19.96
N VAL A 413 -1.96 -13.30 19.08
CA VAL A 413 -1.87 -14.53 18.28
C VAL A 413 -0.68 -15.34 18.77
N GLU A 414 -0.95 -16.53 19.29
CA GLU A 414 0.09 -17.48 19.73
C GLU A 414 0.80 -18.11 18.52
N GLY A 415 2.12 -18.28 18.63
CA GLY A 415 3.01 -18.86 17.62
C GLY A 415 4.27 -18.01 17.42
N GLU A 416 5.44 -18.66 17.46
CA GLU A 416 6.77 -18.00 17.35
C GLU A 416 6.91 -17.09 16.10
N ASP A 417 6.14 -17.36 15.05
CA ASP A 417 6.16 -16.61 13.79
C ASP A 417 5.22 -15.40 13.75
N ASN A 418 4.36 -15.19 14.75
CA ASN A 418 3.29 -14.17 14.73
C ASN A 418 3.52 -13.01 15.71
N LEU A 419 4.61 -13.04 16.48
CA LEU A 419 5.00 -11.96 17.37
C LEU A 419 6.05 -11.12 16.66
N LEU A 420 5.82 -9.80 16.55
CA LEU A 420 6.89 -8.83 16.35
C LEU A 420 7.85 -8.95 17.53
N THR A 421 8.82 -9.85 17.37
CA THR A 421 9.82 -10.12 18.38
C THR A 421 10.95 -9.15 18.10
N ILE A 422 11.02 -8.10 18.93
CA ILE A 422 12.27 -7.37 19.09
C ILE A 422 13.28 -8.42 19.59
N ASP A 423 14.48 -8.47 18.99
CA ASP A 423 15.53 -9.37 19.48
C ASP A 423 15.73 -9.05 20.97
N PRO A 424 15.69 -10.03 21.89
CA PRO A 424 15.91 -9.79 23.31
C PRO A 424 17.20 -9.02 23.61
N ARG A 425 18.19 -9.08 22.71
CA ARG A 425 19.42 -8.29 22.77
C ARG A 425 19.18 -6.81 22.48
N ASP A 426 18.33 -6.50 21.50
CA ASP A 426 17.96 -5.12 21.15
C ASP A 426 17.03 -4.51 22.20
N GLU A 427 16.13 -5.33 22.77
CA GLU A 427 15.31 -4.95 23.92
C GLU A 427 16.18 -4.68 25.16
N LEU A 428 17.11 -5.59 25.50
CA LEU A 428 18.05 -5.41 26.59
C LEU A 428 18.91 -4.16 26.40
N ARG A 429 19.45 -3.95 25.20
CA ARG A 429 20.18 -2.72 24.85
C ARG A 429 19.32 -1.50 25.12
N SER A 430 18.07 -1.50 24.67
CA SER A 430 17.12 -0.40 24.90
C SER A 430 16.82 -0.19 26.39
N ALA A 431 16.69 -1.25 27.18
CA ALA A 431 16.49 -1.19 28.62
C ALA A 431 17.71 -0.61 29.36
N ILE A 432 18.94 -0.95 28.93
CA ILE A 432 20.19 -0.38 29.45
C ILE A 432 20.20 1.14 29.24
N PHE A 433 19.95 1.60 28.01
CA PHE A 433 19.85 3.03 27.69
C PHE A 433 18.77 3.72 28.55
N ALA A 434 17.61 3.07 28.77
CA ALA A 434 16.50 3.61 29.58
C ALA A 434 16.95 3.95 30.98
N ARG A 435 17.58 2.97 31.62
CA ARG A 435 17.97 3.04 33.02
C ARG A 435 19.12 4.00 33.24
N LEU A 436 20.10 4.03 32.33
CA LEU A 436 21.18 5.01 32.37
C LEU A 436 20.63 6.44 32.25
N ASN A 437 19.77 6.69 31.26
CA ASN A 437 19.17 8.02 31.07
C ASN A 437 18.28 8.43 32.24
N THR A 438 17.49 7.49 32.79
CA THR A 438 16.67 7.73 33.97
C THR A 438 17.56 8.11 35.16
N SER A 439 18.61 7.35 35.42
CA SER A 439 19.58 7.63 36.48
C SER A 439 20.24 9.01 36.29
N ILE A 440 20.71 9.34 35.08
CA ILE A 440 21.26 10.67 34.75
C ILE A 440 20.23 11.78 34.98
N SER A 441 18.97 11.56 34.58
CA SER A 441 17.91 12.56 34.73
C SER A 441 17.56 12.88 36.18
N THR A 442 17.81 11.93 37.10
CA THR A 442 17.60 12.11 38.54
C THR A 442 18.75 12.83 39.25
N LEU A 443 19.88 13.06 38.57
CA LEU A 443 21.00 13.79 39.13
C LEU A 443 20.68 15.29 39.29
N PRO A 444 21.30 15.98 40.27
CA PRO A 444 21.31 17.43 40.33
C PRO A 444 21.78 18.06 39.02
N HIS A 445 21.22 19.22 38.65
CA HIS A 445 21.45 19.87 37.35
C HIS A 445 22.93 20.01 36.96
N TYR A 446 23.79 20.41 37.91
CA TYR A 446 25.22 20.58 37.66
C TYR A 446 25.92 19.25 37.32
N LEU A 447 25.63 18.17 38.07
CA LEU A 447 26.18 16.83 37.78
C LEU A 447 25.62 16.25 36.49
N LYS A 448 24.34 16.50 36.20
CA LYS A 448 23.72 16.07 34.94
C LYS A 448 24.46 16.67 33.75
N GLU A 449 24.76 17.97 33.81
CA GLU A 449 25.49 18.68 32.76
C GLU A 449 26.93 18.16 32.63
N ASP A 450 27.63 17.95 33.74
CA ASP A 450 28.99 17.41 33.75
C ASP A 450 29.07 15.99 33.18
N VAL A 451 28.17 15.09 33.60
CA VAL A 451 28.08 13.72 33.09
C VAL A 451 27.77 13.71 31.59
N THR A 452 26.82 14.55 31.16
CA THR A 452 26.44 14.65 29.74
C THR A 452 27.58 15.21 28.90
N ASN A 453 28.31 16.21 29.39
CA ASN A 453 29.47 16.76 28.70
C ASN A 453 30.62 15.75 28.59
N SER A 454 30.85 14.95 29.63
CA SER A 454 31.85 13.87 29.63
C SER A 454 31.55 12.79 28.56
N LEU A 455 30.28 12.55 28.23
CA LEU A 455 29.92 11.61 27.16
C LEU A 455 30.47 12.02 25.79
N TRP A 456 30.63 13.32 25.53
CA TRP A 456 31.06 13.84 24.24
C TRP A 456 32.49 14.42 24.27
N GLY A 457 33.05 14.66 25.45
CA GLY A 457 34.41 15.14 25.63
C GLY A 457 35.47 14.03 25.58
N ASP A 458 36.73 14.43 25.47
CA ASP A 458 37.90 13.52 25.58
C ASP A 458 38.06 12.95 27.01
N ASP A 459 37.57 13.68 28.01
CA ASP A 459 37.59 13.26 29.42
C ASP A 459 36.31 12.51 29.79
N LYS A 460 36.43 11.19 29.96
CA LYS A 460 35.33 10.30 30.34
C LYS A 460 35.22 10.09 31.85
N SER A 461 36.10 10.70 32.65
CA SER A 461 36.24 10.40 34.09
C SER A 461 34.94 10.59 34.88
N THR A 462 34.17 11.64 34.57
CA THR A 462 32.90 11.92 35.25
C THR A 462 31.82 10.89 34.92
N PHE A 463 31.77 10.40 33.68
CA PHE A 463 30.85 9.32 33.31
C PHE A 463 31.29 7.97 33.89
N GLU A 464 32.60 7.71 33.96
CA GLU A 464 33.13 6.52 34.65
C GLU A 464 32.78 6.53 36.15
N GLU A 465 32.88 7.69 36.82
CA GLU A 465 32.43 7.84 38.20
C GLU A 465 30.93 7.59 38.35
N PHE A 466 30.11 8.12 37.44
CA PHE A 466 28.67 7.82 37.39
C PHE A 466 28.41 6.31 37.23
N LEU A 467 29.09 5.62 36.30
CA LEU A 467 28.94 4.18 36.12
C LEU A 467 29.38 3.39 37.36
N SER A 468 30.40 3.85 38.09
CA SER A 468 30.82 3.20 39.32
C SER A 468 29.76 3.28 40.43
N LEU A 469 28.89 4.30 40.39
CA LEU A 469 27.84 4.52 41.38
C LEU A 469 26.52 3.84 41.02
N TYR A 470 26.15 3.82 39.73
CA TYR A 470 24.83 3.35 39.27
C TYR A 470 24.90 2.11 38.38
N GLY A 471 26.04 1.86 37.74
CA GLY A 471 26.19 0.84 36.71
C GLY A 471 25.96 -0.57 37.24
N ASP A 472 26.55 -0.91 38.38
CA ASP A 472 26.39 -2.24 39.00
C ASP A 472 24.92 -2.52 39.37
N THR A 473 24.22 -1.54 39.95
CA THR A 473 22.79 -1.68 40.29
C THR A 473 21.94 -1.90 39.04
N ILE A 474 22.13 -1.09 38.00
CA ILE A 474 21.41 -1.26 36.73
C ILE A 474 21.70 -2.64 36.13
N ARG A 475 22.97 -3.08 36.16
CA ARG A 475 23.39 -4.37 35.62
C ARG A 475 22.71 -5.53 36.37
N GLU A 476 22.71 -5.52 37.70
CA GLU A 476 22.08 -6.56 38.52
C GLU A 476 20.57 -6.65 38.30
N GLU A 477 19.89 -5.50 38.20
CA GLU A 477 18.45 -5.47 37.90
C GLU A 477 18.16 -6.08 36.51
N LEU A 478 18.97 -5.77 35.50
CA LEU A 478 18.79 -6.30 34.15
C LEU A 478 19.11 -7.80 34.06
N ILE A 479 20.17 -8.26 34.73
CA ILE A 479 20.45 -9.71 34.85
C ILE A 479 19.23 -10.42 35.45
N THR A 480 18.64 -9.85 36.51
CA THR A 480 17.50 -10.45 37.18
C THR A 480 16.26 -10.52 36.28
N GLU A 481 16.01 -9.48 35.50
CA GLU A 481 14.86 -9.37 34.59
C GLU A 481 14.99 -10.30 33.38
N TYR A 482 16.20 -10.42 32.80
CA TYR A 482 16.44 -11.16 31.56
C TYR A 482 16.94 -12.60 31.77
N LYS A 483 17.14 -13.06 33.02
CA LYS A 483 17.68 -14.40 33.34
C LYS A 483 16.90 -15.58 32.73
N GLU A 484 15.62 -15.40 32.40
CA GLU A 484 14.79 -16.46 31.81
C GLU A 484 14.92 -16.52 30.28
N ILE A 485 15.53 -15.51 29.68
CA ILE A 485 15.60 -15.30 28.22
C ILE A 485 17.05 -15.35 27.73
N LEU A 486 17.99 -14.80 28.49
CA LEU A 486 19.41 -14.69 28.15
C LEU A 486 20.29 -15.24 29.27
N GLU A 487 21.40 -15.86 28.90
CA GLU A 487 22.43 -16.27 29.84
C GLU A 487 23.10 -15.03 30.46
N GLU A 488 23.45 -15.09 31.74
CA GLU A 488 24.05 -13.95 32.46
C GLU A 488 25.33 -13.43 31.76
N ALA A 489 26.14 -14.33 31.19
CA ALA A 489 27.33 -13.96 30.43
C ALA A 489 26.98 -13.13 29.18
N GLU A 490 25.87 -13.44 28.52
CA GLU A 490 25.39 -12.71 27.35
C GLU A 490 24.84 -11.34 27.75
N VAL A 491 24.06 -11.26 28.84
CA VAL A 491 23.59 -9.97 29.39
C VAL A 491 24.76 -9.05 29.72
N ASN A 492 25.82 -9.57 30.37
CA ASN A 492 27.01 -8.80 30.69
C ASN A 492 27.75 -8.32 29.45
N GLN A 493 27.89 -9.18 28.43
CA GLN A 493 28.53 -8.80 27.17
C GLN A 493 27.77 -7.67 26.45
N ILE A 494 26.44 -7.76 26.41
CA ILE A 494 25.57 -6.74 25.82
C ILE A 494 25.65 -5.45 26.64
N TYR A 495 25.65 -5.55 27.97
CA TYR A 495 25.81 -4.40 28.86
C TYR A 495 27.11 -3.65 28.57
N GLU A 496 28.26 -4.32 28.60
CA GLU A 496 29.57 -3.69 28.34
C GLU A 496 29.65 -3.07 26.94
N LYS A 497 29.15 -3.78 25.92
CA LYS A 497 29.10 -3.25 24.55
C LYS A 497 28.21 -2.01 24.48
N THR A 498 27.05 -2.05 25.12
CA THR A 498 26.10 -0.94 25.14
C THR A 498 26.67 0.27 25.86
N ILE A 499 27.46 0.09 26.94
CA ILE A 499 28.17 1.17 27.61
C ILE A 499 29.20 1.83 26.68
N LYS A 500 29.95 1.05 25.90
CA LYS A 500 30.91 1.61 24.91
C LYS A 500 30.19 2.40 23.83
N ASP A 501 29.12 1.83 23.28
CA ASP A 501 28.25 2.51 22.31
C ASP A 501 27.67 3.81 22.92
N PHE A 502 27.29 3.80 24.21
CA PHE A 502 26.81 4.96 24.96
C PHE A 502 27.89 6.05 25.11
N GLN A 503 29.16 5.67 25.18
CA GLN A 503 30.32 6.58 25.22
C GLN A 503 30.77 7.07 23.83
N GLY A 504 30.18 6.55 22.74
CA GLY A 504 30.58 6.83 21.37
C GLY A 504 31.91 6.17 20.96
N ILE A 505 32.27 5.04 21.60
CA ILE A 505 33.48 4.22 21.34
C ILE A 505 33.06 2.92 20.67
#